data_AF-A0A1G8VN03-F1
#
_entry.id   AF-A0A1G8VN03-F1
#
_cell.length_a   1.000
_cell.length_b   1.000
_cell.length_c   1.000
_cell.angle_alpha   90.00
_cell.angle_beta   90.00
_cell.angle_gamma   90.00
#
_symmetry.space_group_name_H-M   'P 1'
#
loop_
_entity.id
_entity.type
_entity.pdbx_description
1 polymer ?
#
loop_
_entity_poly.entity_id
_entity_poly.type
_entity_poly.pdbx_seq_one_letter_code
_entity_poly.pdbx_strand_id
1 'polypeptide(L)' 'MHSSKSNLNTLLHSRFKDAQNIAELRERLRDIEEELHLVFADELAQFVSHNDEHQKVS' A
#
# COMPACT_ATOMS: atom_id res chain seq x y z
N MET A 1 -9.60 -11.44 -19.52
CA MET A 1 -8.55 -11.35 -18.48
C MET A 1 -7.88 -10.00 -18.60
N HIS A 2 -8.22 -9.04 -17.74
CA HIS A 2 -7.47 -7.78 -17.69
C HIS A 2 -6.15 -8.06 -16.98
N SER A 3 -5.04 -7.92 -17.72
CA SER A 3 -3.68 -8.04 -17.18
C SER A 3 -3.54 -7.15 -15.95
N SER A 4 -2.93 -7.63 -14.87
CA SER A 4 -2.73 -6.87 -13.62
C SER A 4 -2.06 -5.50 -13.84
N LYS A 5 -1.29 -5.35 -14.93
CA LYS A 5 -0.73 -4.07 -15.38
C LYS A 5 -1.79 -3.04 -15.77
N SER A 6 -2.91 -3.48 -16.36
CA SER A 6 -4.03 -2.61 -16.74
C SER A 6 -4.68 -2.00 -15.49
N ASN A 7 -4.88 -2.80 -14.43
CA ASN A 7 -5.54 -2.35 -13.21
C ASN A 7 -4.67 -1.36 -12.43
N LEU A 8 -3.35 -1.60 -12.35
CA LEU A 8 -2.41 -0.68 -11.72
C LEU A 8 -2.38 0.67 -12.45
N ASN A 9 -2.30 0.66 -13.78
CA ASN A 9 -2.32 1.91 -14.55
C ASN A 9 -3.63 2.68 -14.37
N THR A 10 -4.78 2.01 -14.36
CA THR A 10 -6.07 2.65 -14.09
C THR A 10 -6.12 3.28 -12.71
N LEU A 11 -5.61 2.59 -11.69
CA LEU A 11 -5.56 3.10 -10.32
C LEU A 11 -4.66 4.34 -10.22
N LEU A 12 -3.42 4.24 -10.72
CA LEU A 12 -2.47 5.36 -10.69
C LEU A 12 -3.02 6.55 -11.48
N HIS A 13 -3.60 6.32 -12.65
CA HIS A 13 -4.23 7.38 -13.43
C HIS A 13 -5.36 8.05 -12.65
N SER A 14 -6.23 7.28 -11.99
CA SER A 14 -7.30 7.84 -11.15
C SER A 14 -6.78 8.65 -9.96
N ARG A 15 -5.63 8.29 -9.39
CA ARG A 15 -5.03 8.97 -8.23
C ARG A 15 -4.36 10.29 -8.62
N PHE A 16 -3.80 10.38 -9.83
CA PHE A 16 -3.05 11.54 -10.29
C PHE A 16 -3.78 12.42 -11.31
N LYS A 17 -4.93 12.00 -11.86
CA LYS A 17 -5.64 12.71 -12.95
C LYS A 17 -5.95 14.18 -12.66
N ASP A 18 -6.19 14.53 -11.40
CA ASP A 18 -6.64 15.87 -11.01
C ASP A 18 -5.50 16.77 -10.53
N ALA A 19 -4.28 16.25 -10.40
CA ALA A 19 -3.12 17.02 -9.94
C ALA A 19 -2.69 18.04 -11.00
N GLN A 20 -2.78 19.32 -10.66
CA GLN A 20 -2.50 20.44 -11.56
C GLN A 20 -1.05 20.93 -11.46
N ASN A 21 -0.34 20.58 -10.39
CA ASN A 21 1.03 21.03 -10.16
C ASN A 21 1.88 19.98 -9.41
N ILE A 22 3.18 20.25 -9.35
CA ILE A 22 4.16 19.34 -8.74
C ILE A 22 3.97 19.15 -7.23
N ALA A 23 3.41 20.14 -6.53
CA ALA A 23 3.16 20.02 -5.10
C ALA A 23 2.05 19.02 -4.83
N GLU A 24 0.95 19.10 -5.58
CA GLU A 24 -0.16 18.15 -5.52
C GLU A 24 0.27 16.73 -5.91
N LEU A 25 1.13 16.57 -6.93
CA LEU A 25 1.68 15.26 -7.28
C LEU A 25 2.48 14.64 -6.12
N ARG A 26 3.28 15.45 -5.43
CA ARG A 26 4.08 15.00 -4.28
C ARG A 26 3.22 14.64 -3.07
N GLU A 27 2.14 15.39 -2.83
CA GLU A 27 1.17 15.08 -1.79
C GLU A 27 0.49 13.74 -2.07
N ARG A 28 -0.02 13.53 -3.30
CA ARG A 28 -0.65 12.25 -3.69
C ARG A 28 0.31 11.06 -3.61
N LEU A 29 1.59 11.26 -3.92
CA LEU A 29 2.60 10.23 -3.74
C LEU A 29 2.81 9.89 -2.27
N ARG A 30 2.86 10.90 -1.39
CA ARG A 30 2.96 10.70 0.06
C ARG A 30 1.77 9.91 0.60
N ASP A 31 0.54 10.26 0.19
CA ASP A 31 -0.67 9.53 0.59
C ASP A 31 -0.55 8.03 0.27
N ILE A 32 -0.05 7.70 -0.94
CA ILE A 32 0.17 6.32 -1.37
C ILE A 32 1.25 5.63 -0.53
N GLU A 33 2.36 6.32 -0.23
CA GLU A 33 3.42 5.79 0.62
C GLU A 33 2.94 5.49 2.04
N GLU A 34 2.11 6.37 2.62
CA GLU A 34 1.49 6.16 3.93
C GLU A 34 0.53 4.96 3.92
N GLU A 35 -0.33 4.84 2.90
CA GLU A 35 -1.20 3.67 2.71
C GLU A 35 -0.39 2.36 2.65
N LEU A 36 0.70 2.34 1.90
CA LEU A 36 1.58 1.16 1.79
C LEU A 36 2.23 0.83 3.15
N HIS A 37 2.73 1.83 3.87
CA HIS A 37 3.33 1.60 5.18
C HIS A 37 2.33 1.03 6.19
N LEU A 38 1.06 1.47 6.16
CA LEU A 38 0.01 0.92 7.03
C LEU A 38 -0.24 -0.57 6.74
N VAL A 39 -0.33 -0.94 5.47
CA VAL A 39 -0.49 -2.35 5.06
C VAL A 39 0.71 -3.18 5.52
N PHE A 40 1.93 -2.69 5.29
CA PHE A 40 3.14 -3.39 5.73
C PHE A 40 3.22 -3.55 7.25
N ALA A 41 2.82 -2.52 8.00
CA ALA A 41 2.81 -2.59 9.46
C ALA A 41 1.81 -3.64 9.97
N ASP A 42 0.63 -3.72 9.35
CA ASP A 42 -0.38 -4.72 9.70
C ASP A 42 0.09 -6.14 9.36
N GLU A 43 0.64 -6.34 8.15
CA GLU A 43 1.23 -7.64 7.75
C GLU A 43 2.37 -8.07 8.68
N LEU A 44 3.25 -7.15 9.07
CA LEU A 44 4.32 -7.42 10.04
C LEU A 44 3.76 -7.79 11.42
N ALA A 45 2.72 -7.11 11.89
CA ALA A 45 2.08 -7.41 13.17
C ALA A 45 1.46 -8.82 13.16
N GLN A 46 0.81 -9.20 12.06
CA GLN A 46 0.27 -10.55 11.88
C GLN A 46 1.37 -11.62 11.86
N PHE A 47 2.49 -11.36 11.20
CA PHE A 47 3.62 -12.27 11.15
C PHE A 47 4.26 -12.49 12.53
N VAL A 48 4.48 -11.43 13.30
CA VAL A 48 5.01 -11.54 14.67
C VAL A 48 4.03 -12.29 15.58
N SER A 49 2.73 -12.00 15.47
CA SER A 49 1.69 -12.68 16.27
C SER A 49 1.61 -14.18 15.99
N HIS A 50 1.79 -14.60 14.72
CA HIS A 50 1.87 -16.01 14.35
C HIS A 50 3.10 -16.73 14.93
N ASN A 51 4.24 -16.04 15.07
CA ASN A 51 5.43 -16.64 15.68
C ASN A 51 5.31 -16.80 17.20
N ASP A 52 4.65 -15.86 17.89
CA ASP A 52 4.44 -15.94 19.34
C ASP A 52 3.46 -17.06 19.74
N GLU A 53 2.49 -17.40 18.89
CA GLU A 53 1.59 -18.54 19.13
C GLU A 53 2.29 -19.90 18.99
N HIS A 54 3.27 -20.02 18.07
CA HIS A 54 4.05 -21.24 17.92
C HIS A 54 5.06 -21.48 19.06
N GLN A 55 5.49 -20.44 19.77
CA GLN A 55 6.47 -20.55 20.85
C GLN A 55 5.87 -20.89 22.23
N LYS A 56 4.56 -20.73 22.43
CA LYS A 56 3.87 -21.04 23.71
C LYS A 56 3.39 -22.50 23.85
N VAL A 57 3.58 -23.32 22.81
CA VAL A 57 3.15 -24.73 22.77
C VAL A 57 4.35 -25.70 22.80
N SER A 58 5.57 -25.20 23.03
CA SER A 58 6.76 -26.02 23.36
C SER A 58 7.17 -25.80 24.81
#